data_AF-A0A392RAQ8-F1
#
_entry.id   AF-A0A392RAQ8-F1
#
_cell.length_a   1.000
_cell.length_b   1.000
_cell.length_c   1.000
_cell.angle_alpha   90.00
_cell.angle_beta   90.00
_cell.angle_gamma   90.00
#
_symmetry.space_group_name_H-M   'P 1'
#
loop_
_entity.id
_entity.type
_entity.pdbx_description
1 polymer ?
#
loop_
_entity_poly.entity_id
_entity_poly.type
_entity_poly.pdbx_seq_one_letter_code
_entity_poly.pdbx_strand_id
1 'polypeptide(L)'
;CKSINPDEAVAYGAAVQAALLSEDVKNVPNLVLQDVTPLSLGKGVAGNVMSVVIPRNTSIPVRKTKTYRTVEDNLSSVPIKVYEGERIVASENNLLGLFNLSVRHAPRGLPIQVCFSIDVDGILNVSAEEESS
;
A
#
# COMPACT_ATOMS: atom_id res chain seq x y z
N CYS A 1 -2.29 -31.74 22.28
CA CYS A 1 -2.86 -30.56 21.61
C CYS A 1 -2.49 -30.55 20.13
N LYS A 2 -3.29 -31.20 19.28
CA LYS A 2 -3.28 -31.05 17.81
C LYS A 2 -4.72 -31.31 17.37
N SER A 3 -5.59 -30.29 17.42
CA SER A 3 -7.03 -30.47 17.17
C SER A 3 -7.47 -30.04 15.77
N ILE A 4 -6.54 -29.64 14.90
CA ILE A 4 -6.84 -29.20 13.54
C ILE A 4 -5.86 -29.90 12.60
N ASN A 5 -6.37 -30.46 11.50
CA ASN A 5 -5.57 -31.11 10.46
C ASN A 5 -4.80 -30.02 9.67
N PRO A 6 -3.46 -30.04 9.65
CA PRO A 6 -2.67 -29.03 8.93
C PRO A 6 -2.94 -29.01 7.43
N ASP A 7 -3.35 -30.14 6.85
CA ASP A 7 -3.57 -30.26 5.40
C ASP A 7 -4.90 -29.62 4.97
N GLU A 8 -5.84 -29.45 5.91
CA GLU A 8 -7.21 -28.97 5.62
C GLU A 8 -7.51 -27.60 6.25
N ALA A 9 -6.68 -27.14 7.19
CA ALA A 9 -6.94 -25.92 7.98
C ALA A 9 -7.17 -24.68 7.12
N VAL A 10 -6.36 -24.49 6.07
CA VAL A 10 -6.45 -23.34 5.16
C VAL A 10 -7.74 -23.39 4.35
N ALA A 11 -8.11 -24.56 3.82
CA ALA A 11 -9.33 -24.74 3.04
C ALA A 11 -10.58 -24.51 3.91
N TYR A 12 -10.58 -25.00 5.15
CA TYR A 12 -11.68 -24.80 6.09
C TYR A 12 -11.85 -23.31 6.44
N GLY A 13 -10.76 -22.61 6.74
CA GLY A 13 -10.79 -21.17 7.02
C GLY A 13 -11.32 -20.34 5.85
N ALA A 14 -10.87 -20.64 4.63
CA ALA A 14 -11.36 -19.99 3.42
C ALA A 14 -12.85 -20.25 3.17
N ALA A 15 -13.34 -21.48 3.43
CA ALA A 15 -14.75 -21.81 3.29
C ALA A 15 -15.63 -21.03 4.31
N VAL A 16 -15.17 -20.88 5.55
CA VAL A 16 -15.86 -20.05 6.55
C VAL A 16 -15.89 -18.57 6.13
N GLN A 17 -14.78 -18.05 5.59
CA GLN A 17 -14.73 -16.68 5.08
C GLN A 17 -15.66 -16.47 3.88
N ALA A 18 -15.73 -17.43 2.95
CA ALA A 18 -16.67 -17.37 1.84
C ALA A 18 -18.13 -17.39 2.32
N ALA A 19 -18.44 -18.20 3.35
CA ALA A 19 -19.76 -18.26 3.95
C ALA A 19 -20.13 -16.94 4.66
N LEU A 20 -19.18 -16.26 5.31
CA LEU A 20 -19.39 -14.94 5.92
C LEU A 20 -19.72 -13.85 4.89
N LEU A 21 -19.10 -13.91 3.71
CA LEU A 21 -19.36 -12.98 2.60
C LEU A 21 -20.65 -13.31 1.84
N SER A 22 -21.19 -14.52 1.99
CA SER A 22 -22.39 -14.98 1.27
C SER A 22 -23.65 -14.72 2.10
N GLU A 23 -24.61 -13.96 1.58
CA GLU A 23 -25.84 -13.61 2.30
C GLU A 23 -26.80 -14.81 2.55
N ASP A 24 -26.60 -15.92 1.84
CA ASP A 24 -27.49 -17.09 1.88
C ASP A 24 -27.27 -18.03 3.09
N VAL A 25 -26.19 -17.85 3.86
CA VAL A 25 -25.83 -18.75 4.97
C VAL A 25 -26.27 -18.17 6.31
N LYS A 26 -27.34 -18.72 6.90
CA LYS A 26 -28.00 -18.17 8.10
C LYS A 26 -27.30 -18.44 9.44
N ASN A 27 -26.34 -19.37 9.49
CA ASN A 27 -25.73 -19.87 10.74
C ASN A 27 -24.22 -19.64 10.78
N VAL A 28 -23.76 -18.43 10.47
CA VAL A 28 -22.35 -18.08 10.58
C VAL A 28 -22.10 -17.36 11.91
N PRO A 29 -21.10 -17.74 12.72
CA PRO A 29 -20.75 -17.01 13.93
C PRO A 29 -20.41 -15.55 13.61
N ASN A 30 -20.78 -14.63 14.50
CA ASN A 30 -20.41 -13.22 14.38
C ASN A 30 -18.88 -13.08 14.53
N LEU A 31 -18.19 -13.09 13.39
CA LEU A 31 -16.73 -13.05 13.30
C LEU A 31 -16.32 -11.75 12.61
N VAL A 32 -15.47 -10.97 13.27
CA VAL A 32 -14.83 -9.80 12.68
C VAL A 32 -13.39 -10.18 12.35
N LEU A 33 -13.04 -10.12 11.07
CA LEU A 33 -11.66 -10.27 10.61
C LEU A 33 -11.06 -8.90 10.37
N GLN A 34 -9.90 -8.67 10.97
CA GLN A 34 -9.10 -7.46 10.78
C GLN A 34 -7.69 -7.91 10.42
N ASP A 35 -7.35 -7.76 9.15
CA ASP A 35 -6.03 -8.12 8.63
C ASP A 35 -5.07 -6.91 8.69
N VAL A 36 -3.77 -7.16 8.52
CA VAL A 36 -2.71 -6.15 8.64
C VAL A 36 -1.68 -6.26 7.52
N THR A 37 -1.01 -5.15 7.20
CA THR A 37 0.09 -5.15 6.23
C THR A 37 1.30 -5.95 6.74
N PRO A 38 1.90 -6.86 5.95
CA PRO A 38 3.05 -7.64 6.40
C PRO A 38 4.35 -6.82 6.44
N LEU A 39 4.51 -5.89 5.49
CA LEU A 39 5.68 -5.04 5.32
C LEU A 39 5.27 -3.57 5.15
N SER A 40 6.23 -2.68 5.36
CA SER A 40 6.06 -1.25 5.16
C SER A 40 6.04 -0.92 3.67
N LEU A 41 5.12 -0.04 3.29
CA LEU A 41 4.94 0.44 1.92
C LEU A 41 5.32 1.91 1.86
N GLY A 42 6.06 2.26 0.82
CA GLY A 42 6.57 3.61 0.66
C GLY A 42 6.98 3.92 -0.76
N LYS A 43 7.54 5.11 -0.94
CA LYS A 43 8.14 5.52 -2.21
C LYS A 43 9.62 5.83 -2.06
N GLY A 44 10.35 5.72 -3.16
CA GLY A 44 11.72 6.23 -3.23
C GLY A 44 11.74 7.76 -3.23
N VAL A 45 12.66 8.35 -2.47
CA VAL A 45 12.97 9.78 -2.52
C VAL A 45 14.40 10.01 -3.00
N ALA A 46 14.75 11.27 -3.28
CA ALA A 46 16.11 11.65 -3.67
C ALA A 46 17.14 11.13 -2.66
N GLY A 47 18.29 10.65 -3.15
CA GLY A 47 19.31 10.01 -2.32
C GLY A 47 19.12 8.51 -2.09
N ASN A 48 18.24 7.85 -2.85
CA ASN A 48 17.98 6.39 -2.75
C ASN A 48 17.46 5.95 -1.37
N VAL A 49 16.68 6.81 -0.72
CA VAL A 49 16.08 6.55 0.59
C VAL A 49 14.61 6.15 0.44
N MET A 50 14.16 5.18 1.23
CA MET A 50 12.75 4.81 1.31
C MET A 50 12.00 5.78 2.24
N SER A 51 10.99 6.46 1.72
CA SER A 51 10.02 7.19 2.55
C SER A 51 8.79 6.30 2.76
N VAL A 52 8.67 5.75 3.96
CA VAL A 52 7.49 4.97 4.38
C VAL A 52 6.25 5.86 4.44
N VAL A 53 5.15 5.34 3.88
CA VAL A 53 3.82 5.98 3.87
C VAL A 53 2.84 5.15 4.71
N ILE A 54 2.84 3.83 4.55
CA ILE A 54 2.07 2.90 5.38
C ILE A 54 3.08 1.97 6.08
N PRO A 55 3.20 2.02 7.42
CA PRO A 55 4.09 1.12 8.14
C PRO A 55 3.56 -0.32 8.14
N ARG A 56 4.44 -1.29 8.35
CA ARG A 56 4.05 -2.68 8.62
C ARG A 56 3.08 -2.80 9.81
N ASN A 57 2.34 -3.89 9.85
CA ASN A 57 1.31 -4.20 10.83
C ASN A 57 0.19 -3.13 10.90
N THR A 58 -0.06 -2.41 9.80
CA THR A 58 -1.18 -1.47 9.73
C THR A 58 -2.44 -2.22 9.33
N SER A 59 -3.52 -2.06 10.09
CA SER A 59 -4.81 -2.67 9.79
C SER A 59 -5.35 -2.25 8.43
N ILE A 60 -5.79 -3.20 7.61
CA ILE A 60 -6.45 -2.96 6.33
C ILE A 60 -7.98 -3.07 6.50
N PRO A 61 -8.79 -2.31 5.75
CA PRO A 61 -8.41 -1.36 4.70
C PRO A 61 -7.82 -0.05 5.26
N VAL A 62 -6.88 0.56 4.54
CA VAL A 62 -6.23 1.82 4.96
C VAL A 62 -5.95 2.73 3.79
N ARG A 63 -6.09 4.05 4.01
CA ARG A 63 -5.68 5.10 3.08
C ARG A 63 -4.77 6.09 3.79
N LYS A 64 -3.59 6.36 3.22
CA LYS A 64 -2.62 7.34 3.72
C LYS A 64 -2.10 8.20 2.58
N THR A 65 -2.15 9.51 2.79
CA THR A 65 -1.61 10.50 1.85
C THR A 65 -0.42 11.20 2.48
N LYS A 66 0.64 11.40 1.69
CA LYS A 66 1.83 12.15 2.10
C LYS A 66 2.24 13.11 0.99
N THR A 67 2.47 14.37 1.37
CA THR A 67 2.91 15.41 0.44
C THR A 67 4.43 15.38 0.29
N TYR A 68 4.88 15.47 -0.95
CA TYR A 68 6.29 15.53 -1.34
C TYR A 68 6.53 16.78 -2.17
N ARG A 69 7.79 17.13 -2.38
CA ARG A 69 8.18 18.29 -3.18
C ARG A 69 9.17 17.90 -4.27
N THR A 70 9.07 18.55 -5.42
CA THR A 70 10.07 18.40 -6.49
C THR A 70 11.42 18.99 -6.05
N VAL A 71 12.51 18.31 -6.42
CA VAL A 71 13.88 18.71 -6.08
C VAL A 71 14.61 19.38 -7.24
N GLU A 72 14.12 19.19 -8.47
CA GLU A 72 14.68 19.75 -9.70
C GLU A 72 13.72 20.77 -10.33
N ASP A 73 14.29 21.77 -10.98
CA ASP A 73 13.55 22.82 -11.68
C ASP A 73 13.09 22.33 -13.07
N ASN A 74 11.93 22.82 -13.54
CA ASN A 74 11.42 22.62 -14.90
C ASN A 74 11.24 21.15 -15.33
N LEU A 75 10.98 20.25 -14.38
CA LEU A 75 10.63 18.86 -14.65
C LEU A 75 9.36 18.76 -15.52
N SER A 76 9.41 17.93 -16.56
CA SER A 76 8.23 17.56 -17.35
C SER A 76 7.45 16.39 -16.73
N SER A 77 8.15 15.52 -16.00
CA SER A 77 7.55 14.38 -15.32
C SER A 77 8.34 14.01 -14.07
N VAL A 78 7.63 13.51 -13.06
CA VAL A 78 8.21 13.04 -11.80
C VAL A 78 8.03 11.53 -11.69
N PRO A 79 9.11 10.74 -11.66
CA PRO A 79 9.02 9.29 -11.49
C PRO A 79 8.65 8.95 -10.05
N ILE A 80 7.55 8.22 -9.87
CA ILE A 80 7.10 7.67 -8.59
C ILE A 80 7.43 6.18 -8.57
N LYS A 81 8.47 5.83 -7.82
CA LYS A 81 8.87 4.43 -7.57
C LYS A 81 8.28 3.97 -6.25
N VAL A 82 7.49 2.90 -6.29
CA VAL A 82 6.79 2.32 -5.13
C VAL A 82 7.56 1.10 -4.66
N TYR A 83 7.83 1.03 -3.36
CA TYR A 83 8.60 -0.03 -2.74
C TYR A 83 7.89 -0.65 -1.54
N GLU A 84 8.23 -1.91 -1.29
CA GLU A 84 7.84 -2.69 -0.12
C GLU A 84 9.09 -3.20 0.60
N GLY A 85 9.16 -2.98 1.91
CA GLY A 85 10.25 -3.49 2.74
C GLY A 85 10.60 -2.59 3.92
N GLU A 86 11.58 -3.01 4.71
CA GLU A 86 11.97 -2.36 5.98
C GLU A 86 13.34 -1.69 5.92
N ARG A 87 14.02 -1.76 4.77
CA ARG A 87 15.37 -1.19 4.64
C ARG A 87 15.28 0.31 4.39
N ILE A 88 16.25 1.05 4.92
CA ILE A 88 16.35 2.50 4.73
C ILE A 88 16.67 2.83 3.26
N VAL A 89 17.50 2.00 2.62
CA VAL A 89 17.91 2.15 1.23
C VAL A 89 16.82 1.60 0.31
N ALA A 90 16.23 2.47 -0.53
CA ALA A 90 15.10 2.12 -1.38
C ALA A 90 15.43 0.99 -2.38
N SER A 91 16.62 1.02 -2.99
CA SER A 91 17.05 -0.02 -3.93
C SER A 91 17.27 -1.42 -3.34
N GLU A 92 17.35 -1.54 -2.00
CA GLU A 92 17.47 -2.83 -1.33
C GLU A 92 16.10 -3.42 -0.93
N ASN A 93 15.03 -2.66 -1.13
CA ASN A 93 13.66 -3.12 -0.92
C ASN A 93 13.05 -3.65 -2.22
N ASN A 94 11.90 -4.32 -2.11
CA ASN A 94 11.18 -4.85 -3.25
C ASN A 94 10.51 -3.72 -4.04
N LEU A 95 10.81 -3.60 -5.34
CA LEU A 95 10.16 -2.62 -6.22
C LEU A 95 8.81 -3.20 -6.69
N LEU A 96 7.71 -2.59 -6.24
CA LEU A 96 6.37 -3.01 -6.64
C LEU A 96 5.97 -2.42 -8.00
N GLY A 97 6.42 -1.20 -8.28
CA GLY A 97 6.05 -0.51 -9.52
C GLY A 97 6.70 0.86 -9.68
N LEU A 98 6.65 1.35 -10.92
CA LEU A 98 7.12 2.67 -11.31
C LEU A 98 6.08 3.27 -12.24
N PHE A 99 5.69 4.51 -11.97
CA PHE A 99 4.87 5.31 -12.88
C PHE A 99 5.35 6.76 -12.86
N ASN A 100 5.06 7.51 -13.91
CA ASN A 100 5.47 8.91 -14.04
C ASN A 100 4.24 9.81 -13.90
N LEU A 101 4.33 10.81 -13.01
CA LEU A 101 3.36 11.89 -12.92
C LEU A 101 3.79 13.02 -13.86
N SER A 102 2.98 13.34 -14.86
CA SER A 102 3.18 14.53 -15.69
C SER A 102 2.87 15.78 -14.87
N VAL A 103 3.81 16.72 -14.80
CA VAL A 103 3.67 17.97 -14.04
C VAL A 103 3.91 19.16 -14.94
N ARG A 104 3.33 20.31 -14.60
CA ARG A 104 3.63 21.56 -15.34
C ARG A 104 5.08 21.98 -15.12
N HIS A 105 5.67 22.63 -16.12
CA HIS A 105 6.99 23.25 -15.97
C HIS A 105 6.91 24.34 -14.90
N ALA A 106 7.49 24.06 -13.75
CA ALA A 106 7.55 24.97 -12.61
C ALA A 106 8.94 24.90 -11.97
N PRO A 107 9.33 25.94 -11.21
CA PRO A 107 10.47 25.85 -10.32
C PRO A 107 10.32 24.69 -9.32
N ARG A 108 11.45 24.24 -8.77
CA ARG A 108 11.51 23.23 -7.72
C ARG A 108 10.63 23.62 -6.52
N GLY A 109 10.15 22.63 -5.80
CA GLY A 109 9.34 22.82 -4.59
C GLY A 109 7.83 22.67 -4.80
N LEU A 110 7.40 22.33 -6.01
CA LEU A 110 6.02 22.02 -6.36
C LEU A 110 5.48 20.89 -5.46
N PRO A 111 4.36 21.09 -4.76
CA PRO A 111 3.78 20.06 -3.89
C PRO A 111 3.10 18.96 -4.72
N ILE A 112 3.45 17.72 -4.44
CA ILE A 112 2.88 16.52 -5.04
C ILE A 112 2.32 15.65 -3.92
N GLN A 113 1.03 15.42 -3.90
CA GLN A 113 0.41 14.48 -2.98
C GLN A 113 0.50 13.08 -3.56
N VAL A 114 0.98 12.14 -2.76
CA VAL A 114 0.98 10.72 -3.12
C VAL A 114 0.13 9.98 -2.09
N CYS A 115 -0.89 9.28 -2.59
CA CYS A 115 -1.85 8.54 -1.80
C CYS A 115 -1.64 7.05 -2.01
N PHE A 116 -1.51 6.32 -0.90
CA PHE A 116 -1.46 4.87 -0.85
C PHE A 116 -2.77 4.40 -0.23
N SER A 117 -3.50 3.53 -0.92
CA SER A 117 -4.70 2.88 -0.40
C SER A 117 -4.61 1.39 -0.56
N ILE A 118 -4.94 0.66 0.49
CA ILE A 118 -5.05 -0.79 0.51
C ILE A 118 -6.50 -1.13 0.82
N ASP A 119 -7.10 -1.96 -0.02
CA ASP A 119 -8.48 -2.43 0.17
C ASP A 119 -8.56 -3.62 1.15
N VAL A 120 -9.75 -4.20 1.27
CA VAL A 120 -10.03 -5.33 2.16
C VAL A 120 -9.36 -6.62 1.69
N ASP A 121 -9.01 -6.72 0.40
CA ASP A 121 -8.34 -7.88 -0.19
C ASP A 121 -6.81 -7.75 -0.11
N GLY A 122 -6.30 -6.62 0.39
CA GLY A 122 -4.87 -6.34 0.50
C GLY A 122 -4.26 -5.78 -0.78
N ILE A 123 -5.06 -5.38 -1.77
CA ILE A 123 -4.57 -4.82 -3.05
C ILE A 123 -4.16 -3.36 -2.85
N LEU A 124 -2.92 -3.05 -3.23
CA LEU A 124 -2.37 -1.70 -3.15
C LEU A 124 -2.70 -0.88 -4.41
N ASN A 125 -3.37 0.25 -4.20
CA ASN A 125 -3.54 1.29 -5.20
C ASN A 125 -2.74 2.53 -4.79
N VAL A 126 -1.89 3.02 -5.70
CA VAL A 126 -1.11 4.25 -5.51
C VAL A 126 -1.54 5.28 -6.53
N SER A 127 -1.93 6.46 -6.05
CA SER A 127 -2.20 7.62 -6.89
C SER A 127 -1.27 8.78 -6.52
N ALA A 128 -0.98 9.64 -7.49
CA ALA A 128 -0.24 10.87 -7.26
C ALA A 128 -0.92 12.02 -8.00
N GLU A 129 -0.98 13.17 -7.35
CA GLU A 129 -1.58 14.38 -7.91
C GLU A 129 -0.71 15.60 -7.59
N GLU A 130 -0.65 16.53 -8.54
CA GLU A 130 -0.08 17.85 -8.32
C GLU A 130 -1.09 18.70 -7.55
N GLU A 131 -0.71 19.19 -6.38
CA GLU A 131 -1.54 20.12 -5.62
C GLU A 131 -1.38 21.52 -6.23
N SER A 132 -2.31 21.87 -7.13
CA SER A 132 -2.39 23.22 -7.70
C SER A 132 -3.04 24.14 -6.66
N SER A 133 -2.23 24.99 -6.01
CA SER A 133 -2.74 26.15 -5.26
C SER A 133 -3.28 27.23 -6.20
#